data_AF-A0A7X9G7C6-F1
#
_entry.id   AF-A0A7X9G7C6-F1
#
_cell.length_a   1.000
_cell.length_b   1.000
_cell.length_c   1.000
_cell.angle_alpha   90.00
_cell.angle_beta   90.00
_cell.angle_gamma   90.00
#
_symmetry.space_group_name_H-M   'P 1'
#
loop_
_entity.id
_entity.type
_entity.pdbx_description
1 polymer ?
#
loop_
_entity_poly.entity_id
_entity_poly.type
_entity_poly.pdbx_seq_one_letter_code
_entity_poly.pdbx_strand_id
1 'polypeptide(L)'
;MQKYRSFTLIELLVVIGIIAILAAMLMPALGKAREKARQTECVNQLKQISLGVEMYRGDNRGRFPPWISCMYPDYINSKKVYHCPMVKDPIADYDPHPFDGGQANKFYENTTNTGKDFDPNVGSGSRQVPHVSYLYQMNNGEPTATIHGWFGTDSTSCPTIADCKEYQLANGDSSNGNKPYDPTLFPIISCFSHVKKKGGSAEHYAPVLQIAYSGNFFMSKVRWEYGQWSP
;
A
#
# COMPACT_ATOMS: atom_id res chain seq x y z
N MET A 1 9.89 10.46 66.74
CA MET A 1 8.60 10.67 66.05
C MET A 1 8.82 11.60 64.87
N GLN A 2 8.87 11.09 63.63
CA GLN A 2 8.96 11.93 62.44
C GLN A 2 7.59 12.57 62.18
N LYS A 3 7.52 13.91 62.21
CA LYS A 3 6.34 14.67 61.79
C LYS A 3 6.19 14.53 60.28
N TYR A 4 5.22 13.73 59.83
CA TYR A 4 4.78 13.77 58.43
C TYR A 4 4.14 15.13 58.16
N ARG A 5 4.66 15.87 57.17
CA ARG A 5 4.04 17.12 56.71
C ARG A 5 2.73 16.77 56.00
N SER A 6 1.62 17.32 56.48
CA SER A 6 0.31 17.18 55.84
C SER A 6 0.31 17.94 54.51
N PHE A 7 0.05 17.22 53.42
CA PHE A 7 -0.01 17.76 52.07
C PHE A 7 -1.24 18.67 51.92
N THR A 8 -1.08 19.86 51.35
CA THR A 8 -2.20 20.78 51.14
C THR A 8 -2.91 20.49 49.81
N LEU A 9 -4.21 20.77 49.75
CA LEU A 9 -5.00 20.62 48.52
C LEU A 9 -4.43 21.50 47.38
N ILE A 10 -3.90 22.68 47.73
CA ILE A 10 -3.29 23.61 46.78
C ILE A 10 -2.01 23.02 46.16
N GLU A 11 -1.14 22.40 46.96
CA GLU A 11 0.08 21.73 46.45
C GLU A 11 -0.28 20.62 45.45
N LEU A 12 -1.34 19.85 45.72
CA LEU A 12 -1.83 18.82 44.79
C LEU A 12 -2.32 19.45 43.48
N LEU A 13 -3.09 20.54 43.60
CA LEU A 13 -3.72 21.21 42.47
C LEU A 13 -2.68 21.84 41.52
N VAL A 14 -1.62 22.44 42.06
CA VAL A 14 -0.53 23.00 41.25
C VAL A 14 0.21 21.90 40.48
N VAL A 15 0.47 20.75 41.12
CA VAL A 15 1.19 19.63 40.49
C VAL A 15 0.39 19.04 39.32
N ILE A 16 -0.91 18.76 39.52
CA ILE A 16 -1.75 18.27 38.42
C ILE A 16 -1.89 19.31 37.31
N GLY A 17 -1.88 20.61 37.64
CA GLY A 17 -1.89 21.70 36.68
C GLY A 17 -0.64 21.70 35.79
N ILE A 18 0.54 21.55 36.39
CA ILE A 18 1.80 21.46 35.65
C ILE A 18 1.81 20.20 34.76
N ILE A 19 1.40 19.04 35.27
CA ILE A 19 1.32 17.79 34.48
C ILE A 19 0.36 17.96 33.30
N ALA A 20 -0.79 18.60 33.50
CA ALA A 20 -1.78 18.83 32.44
C ALA A 20 -1.20 19.71 31.30
N ILE A 21 -0.47 20.78 31.64
CA ILE A 21 0.17 21.66 30.64
C ILE A 21 1.24 20.88 29.86
N LEU A 22 2.09 20.13 30.55
CA LEU A 22 3.14 19.32 29.91
C LEU A 22 2.54 18.24 28.99
N ALA A 23 1.50 17.53 29.46
CA ALA A 23 0.83 16.50 28.69
C ALA A 23 0.13 17.06 27.44
N ALA A 24 -0.49 18.25 27.55
CA ALA A 24 -1.15 18.91 26.42
C ALA A 24 -0.18 19.25 25.28
N MET A 25 1.06 19.63 25.60
CA MET A 25 2.10 19.89 24.59
C MET A 25 2.66 18.60 23.96
N LEU A 26 2.69 17.49 24.72
CA LEU A 26 3.26 16.20 24.26
C LEU A 26 2.30 15.38 23.39
N MET A 27 0.99 15.45 23.64
CA MET A 27 -0.03 14.68 22.93
C MET A 27 -0.01 14.83 21.39
N PRO A 28 0.04 16.05 20.81
CA PRO A 28 0.10 16.20 19.35
C PRO A 28 1.41 15.66 18.75
N ALA A 29 2.53 15.77 19.47
CA ALA A 29 3.81 15.24 19.03
C ALA A 29 3.79 13.70 19.00
N LEU A 30 3.22 13.07 20.03
CA LEU A 30 3.09 11.61 20.11
C LEU A 30 2.18 11.05 18.99
N GLY A 31 1.12 11.77 18.63
CA GLY A 31 0.27 11.41 17.49
C GLY A 31 1.05 11.34 16.18
N LYS A 32 1.84 12.37 15.87
CA LYS A 32 2.70 12.42 14.68
C LYS A 32 3.78 11.32 14.71
N ALA A 33 4.39 11.08 15.86
CA ALA A 33 5.40 10.04 16.03
C ALA A 33 4.83 8.63 15.76
N ARG A 34 3.64 8.32 16.28
CA ARG A 34 2.93 7.04 16.02
C ARG A 34 2.56 6.88 14.54
N GLU A 35 2.16 7.95 13.88
CA GLU A 35 1.88 7.91 12.44
C GLU A 35 3.14 7.61 11.63
N LYS A 36 4.27 8.27 11.94
CA LYS A 36 5.55 8.01 11.30
C LYS A 36 6.06 6.59 11.57
N ALA A 37 5.90 6.08 12.79
CA ALA A 37 6.26 4.70 13.11
C ALA A 37 5.49 3.69 12.24
N ARG A 38 4.16 3.86 12.10
CA ARG A 38 3.34 3.03 11.22
C ARG A 38 3.75 3.15 9.75
N GLN A 39 4.10 4.36 9.30
CA GLN A 39 4.62 4.57 7.95
C GLN A 39 5.92 3.78 7.72
N THR A 40 6.89 3.86 8.65
CA THR A 40 8.15 3.11 8.58
C THR A 40 7.91 1.59 8.60
N GLU A 41 7.00 1.11 9.44
CA GLU A 41 6.62 -0.30 9.48
C GLU A 41 6.03 -0.75 8.12
N CYS A 42 5.12 0.03 7.53
CA CYS A 42 4.57 -0.26 6.21
C CYS A 42 5.66 -0.29 5.12
N VAL A 43 6.64 0.62 5.16
CA VAL A 43 7.77 0.60 4.22
C VAL A 43 8.58 -0.69 4.36
N ASN A 44 8.80 -1.17 5.59
CA ASN A 44 9.51 -2.42 5.82
C ASN A 44 8.71 -3.63 5.32
N GLN A 45 7.40 -3.65 5.52
CA GLN A 45 6.52 -4.69 4.97
C GLN A 45 6.57 -4.71 3.44
N LEU A 46 6.43 -3.55 2.79
CA LEU A 46 6.52 -3.41 1.33
C LEU A 46 7.88 -3.90 0.79
N LYS A 47 8.98 -3.63 1.50
CA LYS A 47 10.31 -4.15 1.15
C LYS A 47 10.37 -5.68 1.26
N GLN A 48 9.77 -6.27 2.29
CA GLN A 48 9.68 -7.72 2.41
C GLN A 48 8.88 -8.34 1.27
N ILE A 49 7.78 -7.70 0.86
CA ILE A 49 7.00 -8.12 -0.32
C ILE A 49 7.84 -8.01 -1.59
N SER A 50 8.54 -6.88 -1.80
CA SER A 50 9.43 -6.68 -2.96
C SER A 50 10.49 -7.78 -3.07
N LEU A 51 11.15 -8.11 -1.95
CA LEU A 51 12.11 -9.20 -1.91
C LEU A 51 11.46 -10.56 -2.22
N GLY A 52 10.28 -10.83 -1.66
CA GLY A 52 9.52 -12.04 -1.98
C GLY A 52 9.15 -12.15 -3.46
N VAL A 53 8.75 -11.05 -4.09
CA VAL A 53 8.46 -10.98 -5.52
C VAL A 53 9.72 -11.31 -6.32
N GLU A 54 10.87 -10.73 -5.96
CA GLU A 54 12.12 -10.99 -6.68
C GLU A 54 12.58 -12.45 -6.54
N MET A 55 12.45 -13.03 -5.34
CA MET A 55 12.71 -14.46 -5.12
C MET A 55 11.78 -15.33 -5.97
N TYR A 56 10.47 -15.02 -5.98
CA TYR A 56 9.50 -15.73 -6.82
C TYR A 56 9.88 -15.65 -8.29
N ARG A 57 10.25 -14.47 -8.78
CA ARG A 57 10.68 -14.26 -10.18
C ARG A 57 11.92 -15.10 -10.51
N GLY A 58 12.88 -15.17 -9.59
CA GLY A 58 14.07 -16.02 -9.72
C GLY A 58 13.70 -17.49 -9.96
N ASP A 59 12.75 -18.02 -9.21
CA ASP A 59 12.31 -19.41 -9.32
C ASP A 59 11.37 -19.66 -10.51
N ASN A 60 10.62 -18.64 -10.95
CA ASN A 60 9.53 -18.76 -11.93
C ASN A 60 9.88 -18.14 -13.30
N ARG A 61 11.15 -18.23 -13.72
CA ARG A 61 11.63 -17.77 -15.05
C ARG A 61 11.33 -16.28 -15.33
N GLY A 62 11.48 -15.45 -14.31
CA GLY A 62 11.25 -14.01 -14.39
C GLY A 62 9.79 -13.57 -14.29
N ARG A 63 8.83 -14.51 -14.22
CA ARG A 63 7.40 -14.20 -14.12
C ARG A 63 7.06 -13.64 -12.75
N PHE A 64 6.22 -12.62 -12.73
CA PHE A 64 5.62 -12.11 -11.51
C PHE A 64 4.68 -13.14 -10.86
N PRO A 65 4.53 -13.12 -9.53
CA PRO A 65 3.53 -13.96 -8.88
C PRO A 65 2.13 -13.60 -9.39
N PRO A 66 1.24 -14.57 -9.59
CA PRO A 66 -0.12 -14.28 -10.04
C PRO A 66 -0.85 -13.34 -9.07
N TRP A 67 -0.55 -13.45 -7.77
CA TRP A 67 -1.03 -12.62 -6.67
C TRP A 67 0.03 -12.60 -5.56
N ILE A 68 0.20 -11.50 -4.84
CA ILE A 68 1.16 -11.43 -3.73
C ILE A 68 0.80 -12.36 -2.55
N SER A 69 -0.48 -12.66 -2.30
CA SER A 69 -0.87 -13.67 -1.28
C SER A 69 -0.36 -15.07 -1.58
N CYS A 70 -0.13 -15.43 -2.85
CA CYS A 70 0.39 -16.75 -3.20
C CYS A 70 1.86 -16.95 -2.78
N MET A 71 2.54 -15.86 -2.40
CA MET A 71 3.89 -15.90 -1.86
C MET A 71 3.93 -16.41 -0.41
N TYR A 72 2.78 -16.50 0.27
CA TYR A 72 2.67 -17.10 1.59
C TYR A 72 2.39 -18.60 1.50
N PRO A 73 3.04 -19.45 2.32
CA PRO A 73 4.12 -19.12 3.27
C PRO A 73 5.53 -19.22 2.68
N ASP A 74 5.66 -19.66 1.43
CA ASP A 74 6.91 -20.19 0.88
C ASP A 74 8.00 -19.12 0.68
N TYR A 75 7.59 -17.92 0.29
CA TYR A 75 8.50 -16.77 0.11
C TYR A 75 8.39 -15.76 1.27
N ILE A 76 7.21 -15.64 1.87
CA ILE A 76 6.95 -14.76 3.02
C ILE A 76 6.14 -15.55 4.04
N ASN A 77 6.75 -15.88 5.17
CA ASN A 77 6.14 -16.73 6.19
C ASN A 77 5.22 -15.99 7.19
N SER A 78 5.05 -14.68 7.03
CA SER A 78 4.32 -13.83 7.98
C SER A 78 3.14 -13.13 7.33
N LYS A 79 1.92 -13.48 7.73
CA LYS A 79 0.69 -12.87 7.21
C LYS A 79 0.59 -11.36 7.48
N LYS A 80 1.18 -10.88 8.58
CA LYS A 80 1.18 -9.46 8.96
C LYS A 80 1.84 -8.57 7.89
N VAL A 81 2.72 -9.15 7.08
CA VAL A 81 3.43 -8.42 6.02
C VAL A 81 2.48 -7.91 4.94
N TYR A 82 1.33 -8.56 4.75
CA TYR A 82 0.34 -8.22 3.74
C TYR A 82 -0.69 -7.18 4.19
N HIS A 83 -0.60 -6.72 5.45
CA HIS A 83 -1.54 -5.80 6.05
C HIS A 83 -0.84 -4.52 6.49
N CYS A 84 -1.33 -3.39 5.97
CA CYS A 84 -0.81 -2.09 6.35
C CYS A 84 -1.19 -1.75 7.80
N PRO A 85 -0.25 -1.29 8.65
CA PRO A 85 -0.51 -0.94 10.06
C PRO A 85 -1.41 0.30 10.23
N MET A 86 -1.73 1.01 9.14
CA MET A 86 -2.64 2.14 9.14
C MET A 86 -4.11 1.73 8.95
N VAL A 87 -4.35 0.55 8.37
CA VAL A 87 -5.70 0.02 8.14
C VAL A 87 -6.26 -0.49 9.46
N LYS A 88 -7.45 -0.01 9.83
CA LYS A 88 -8.13 -0.42 11.07
C LYS A 88 -8.99 -1.67 10.86
N ASP A 89 -9.64 -1.78 9.70
CA ASP A 89 -10.39 -2.95 9.29
C ASP A 89 -10.24 -3.15 7.77
N PRO A 90 -9.51 -4.17 7.31
CA PRO A 90 -9.30 -4.41 5.89
C PRO A 90 -10.54 -4.97 5.16
N ILE A 91 -11.63 -5.28 5.89
CA ILE A 91 -12.91 -5.75 5.33
C ILE A 91 -13.87 -4.58 5.08
N ALA A 92 -13.87 -3.57 5.95
CA ALA A 92 -14.81 -2.46 5.88
C ALA A 92 -14.39 -1.32 4.94
N ASP A 93 -13.09 -1.09 4.74
CA ASP A 93 -12.53 -0.05 3.85
C ASP A 93 -12.33 -0.59 2.41
N TYR A 94 -13.41 -1.00 1.74
CA TYR A 94 -13.37 -1.73 0.45
C TYR A 94 -12.83 -0.92 -0.75
N ASP A 95 -12.65 0.39 -0.64
CA ASP A 95 -12.02 1.19 -1.70
C ASP A 95 -10.61 1.68 -1.29
N PRO A 96 -9.59 0.81 -1.41
CA PRO A 96 -8.20 1.13 -1.10
C PRO A 96 -7.57 2.12 -2.09
N HIS A 97 -8.15 2.35 -3.27
CA HIS A 97 -7.81 3.51 -4.10
C HIS A 97 -9.05 4.43 -4.21
N PRO A 98 -9.42 5.15 -3.12
CA PRO A 98 -10.74 5.81 -2.94
C PRO A 98 -11.03 6.96 -3.92
N PHE A 99 -10.23 7.07 -4.96
CA PHE A 99 -10.18 8.14 -5.93
C PHE A 99 -10.42 7.66 -7.36
N ASP A 100 -10.70 6.37 -7.58
CA ASP A 100 -11.03 5.84 -8.92
C ASP A 100 -12.45 5.25 -9.04
N GLY A 101 -13.23 5.27 -7.95
CA GLY A 101 -14.58 4.74 -7.93
C GLY A 101 -14.64 3.21 -7.99
N GLY A 102 -13.64 2.53 -7.42
CA GLY A 102 -13.53 1.07 -7.37
C GLY A 102 -13.00 0.43 -8.66
N GLN A 103 -12.45 1.21 -9.58
CA GLN A 103 -11.89 0.69 -10.83
C GLN A 103 -10.62 -0.12 -10.58
N ALA A 104 -9.78 0.27 -9.60
CA ALA A 104 -8.60 -0.49 -9.24
C ALA A 104 -8.91 -1.76 -8.44
N ASN A 105 -10.17 -2.02 -8.04
CA ASN A 105 -10.53 -3.25 -7.28
C ASN A 105 -10.12 -4.54 -7.99
N LYS A 106 -9.98 -4.49 -9.32
CA LYS A 106 -9.48 -5.60 -10.16
C LYS A 106 -7.98 -5.89 -10.03
N PHE A 107 -7.24 -5.02 -9.37
CA PHE A 107 -5.83 -5.22 -9.07
C PHE A 107 -5.60 -5.64 -7.60
N TYR A 108 -6.65 -5.69 -6.77
CA TYR A 108 -6.55 -6.08 -5.38
C TYR A 108 -6.90 -7.54 -5.16
N GLU A 109 -6.30 -8.12 -4.13
CA GLU A 109 -6.61 -9.47 -3.66
C GLU A 109 -7.76 -9.42 -2.68
N ASN A 110 -8.96 -9.38 -3.25
CA ASN A 110 -10.21 -9.51 -2.54
C ASN A 110 -10.96 -10.76 -3.01
N THR A 111 -12.00 -11.14 -2.28
CA THR A 111 -12.79 -12.35 -2.52
C THR A 111 -13.54 -12.36 -3.85
N THR A 112 -13.65 -11.22 -4.53
CA THR A 112 -14.34 -11.09 -5.82
C THR A 112 -13.38 -11.14 -7.01
N ASN A 113 -12.07 -11.12 -6.75
CA ASN A 113 -11.05 -11.06 -7.77
C ASN A 113 -10.36 -12.41 -7.89
N THR A 114 -10.67 -13.11 -8.97
CA THR A 114 -10.04 -14.37 -9.35
C THR A 114 -9.07 -14.08 -10.49
N GLY A 115 -7.82 -14.50 -10.35
CA GLY A 115 -6.88 -14.47 -11.48
C GLY A 115 -7.39 -15.37 -12.61
N LYS A 116 -6.91 -15.11 -13.83
CA LYS A 116 -7.29 -15.84 -15.04
C LYS A 116 -7.14 -17.36 -14.89
N ASP A 117 -6.05 -17.80 -14.26
CA ASP A 117 -5.74 -19.22 -14.02
C ASP A 117 -5.46 -19.53 -12.54
N PHE A 118 -5.63 -18.56 -11.65
CA PHE A 118 -5.30 -18.69 -10.23
C PHE A 118 -6.23 -17.83 -9.40
N ASP A 119 -7.02 -18.46 -8.54
CA ASP A 119 -7.80 -17.75 -7.54
C ASP A 119 -7.02 -17.73 -6.20
N PRO A 120 -6.64 -16.55 -5.68
CA PRO A 120 -5.96 -16.46 -4.38
C PRO A 120 -6.89 -16.85 -3.22
N ASN A 121 -8.19 -16.99 -3.46
CA ASN A 121 -9.24 -17.24 -2.48
C ASN A 121 -9.77 -18.70 -2.45
N VAL A 122 -9.28 -19.63 -3.27
CA VAL A 122 -9.88 -20.99 -3.41
C VAL A 122 -9.62 -21.96 -2.26
N GLY A 123 -8.81 -21.62 -1.27
CA GLY A 123 -8.47 -22.54 -0.19
C GLY A 123 -8.93 -22.03 1.16
N SER A 124 -10.18 -22.25 1.58
CA SER A 124 -10.72 -21.91 2.92
C SER A 124 -9.95 -22.47 4.15
N GLY A 125 -8.74 -23.02 3.96
CA GLY A 125 -7.82 -23.49 4.98
C GLY A 125 -6.79 -22.47 5.46
N SER A 126 -6.07 -22.86 6.50
CA SER A 126 -5.05 -22.11 7.26
C SER A 126 -3.92 -21.44 6.45
N ARG A 127 -3.80 -21.73 5.15
CA ARG A 127 -2.77 -21.20 4.24
C ARG A 127 -3.15 -19.92 3.48
N GLN A 128 -4.31 -19.32 3.74
CA GLN A 128 -4.71 -18.06 3.09
C GLN A 128 -4.19 -16.80 3.79
N VAL A 129 -3.90 -15.79 2.98
CA VAL A 129 -3.76 -14.39 3.39
C VAL A 129 -4.96 -13.61 2.81
N PRO A 130 -6.08 -13.56 3.53
CA PRO A 130 -7.23 -12.77 3.07
C PRO A 130 -6.95 -11.27 3.26
N HIS A 131 -7.59 -10.40 2.48
CA HIS A 131 -7.64 -8.95 2.69
C HIS A 131 -6.29 -8.22 2.67
N VAL A 132 -5.51 -8.45 1.61
CA VAL A 132 -4.24 -7.76 1.39
C VAL A 132 -4.46 -6.25 1.24
N SER A 133 -3.74 -5.44 2.02
CA SER A 133 -3.94 -3.98 2.06
C SER A 133 -3.29 -3.22 0.89
N TYR A 134 -2.58 -3.92 0.01
CA TYR A 134 -1.78 -3.31 -1.05
C TYR A 134 -2.41 -3.54 -2.41
N LEU A 135 -2.35 -2.51 -3.25
CA LEU A 135 -2.66 -2.62 -4.67
C LEU A 135 -1.53 -3.36 -5.35
N TYR A 136 -1.81 -4.51 -5.98
CA TYR A 136 -0.81 -5.25 -6.72
C TYR A 136 -1.06 -5.16 -8.23
N GLN A 137 -0.19 -4.44 -8.94
CA GLN A 137 -0.43 -4.08 -10.35
C GLN A 137 0.11 -5.09 -11.36
N MET A 138 0.84 -6.12 -10.91
CA MET A 138 1.47 -7.14 -11.75
C MET A 138 0.78 -8.51 -11.61
N ASN A 139 -0.53 -8.52 -11.33
CA ASN A 139 -1.29 -9.75 -11.10
C ASN A 139 -1.73 -10.45 -12.40
N ASN A 140 -2.07 -11.74 -12.31
CA ASN A 140 -2.56 -12.56 -13.42
C ASN A 140 -4.08 -12.45 -13.63
N GLY A 141 -4.71 -11.35 -13.19
CA GLY A 141 -6.13 -11.08 -13.41
C GLY A 141 -6.47 -10.87 -14.89
N GLU A 142 -7.72 -11.15 -15.26
CA GLU A 142 -8.22 -10.85 -16.59
C GLU A 142 -8.38 -9.33 -16.77
N PRO A 143 -7.78 -8.72 -17.81
CA PRO A 143 -7.96 -7.31 -18.08
C PRO A 143 -9.37 -7.06 -18.65
N THR A 144 -10.08 -6.09 -18.06
CA THR A 144 -11.37 -5.63 -18.58
C THR A 144 -11.16 -4.57 -19.66
N ALA A 145 -12.22 -4.23 -20.41
CA ALA A 145 -12.16 -3.14 -21.40
C ALA A 145 -11.72 -1.79 -20.77
N THR A 146 -12.09 -1.54 -19.51
CA THR A 146 -11.64 -0.35 -18.76
C THR A 146 -10.13 -0.35 -18.53
N ILE A 147 -9.57 -1.50 -18.14
CA ILE A 147 -8.14 -1.67 -17.89
C ILE A 147 -7.35 -1.51 -19.20
N HIS A 148 -7.86 -2.10 -20.29
CA HIS A 148 -7.31 -1.90 -21.62
C HIS A 148 -7.30 -0.43 -22.03
N GLY A 149 -8.38 0.30 -21.74
CA GLY A 149 -8.45 1.75 -21.97
C GLY A 149 -7.43 2.56 -21.17
N TRP A 150 -7.15 2.16 -19.93
CA TRP A 150 -6.13 2.82 -19.09
C TRP A 150 -4.71 2.60 -19.59
N PHE A 151 -4.41 1.40 -20.07
CA PHE A 151 -3.07 1.03 -20.53
C PHE A 151 -2.87 1.23 -22.03
N GLY A 152 -3.91 1.60 -22.78
CA GLY A 152 -3.85 1.71 -24.24
C GLY A 152 -3.57 0.37 -24.93
N THR A 153 -4.07 -0.73 -24.36
CA THR A 153 -3.83 -2.12 -24.81
C THR A 153 -5.10 -2.76 -25.35
N ASP A 154 -4.98 -3.96 -25.90
CA ASP A 154 -6.12 -4.83 -26.23
C ASP A 154 -5.96 -6.22 -25.63
N SER A 155 -7.03 -7.00 -25.64
CA SER A 155 -7.08 -8.35 -25.05
C SER A 155 -6.26 -9.39 -25.82
N THR A 156 -5.81 -9.06 -27.03
CA THR A 156 -5.03 -9.98 -27.88
C THR A 156 -3.53 -9.81 -27.61
N SER A 157 -3.09 -8.58 -27.35
CA SER A 157 -1.70 -8.22 -27.05
C SER A 157 -1.35 -8.41 -25.57
N CYS A 158 -2.33 -8.28 -24.67
CA CYS A 158 -2.10 -8.34 -23.23
C CYS A 158 -3.14 -9.26 -22.55
N PRO A 159 -2.87 -10.58 -22.45
CA PRO A 159 -3.84 -11.55 -21.94
C PRO A 159 -4.08 -11.45 -20.42
N THR A 160 -3.22 -10.74 -19.69
CA THR A 160 -3.26 -10.56 -18.24
C THR A 160 -3.05 -9.09 -17.87
N ILE A 161 -3.47 -8.71 -16.66
CA ILE A 161 -3.21 -7.37 -16.13
C ILE A 161 -1.70 -7.06 -16.06
N ALA A 162 -0.88 -8.05 -15.68
CA ALA A 162 0.58 -7.94 -15.68
C ALA A 162 1.12 -7.58 -17.07
N ASP A 163 0.66 -8.27 -18.12
CA ASP A 163 1.09 -7.99 -19.50
C ASP A 163 0.70 -6.56 -19.92
N CYS A 164 -0.50 -6.10 -19.55
CA CYS A 164 -0.90 -4.72 -19.84
C CYS A 164 0.01 -3.71 -19.13
N LYS A 165 0.42 -4.01 -17.90
CA LYS A 165 1.26 -3.14 -17.08
C LYS A 165 2.70 -3.12 -17.59
N GLU A 166 3.23 -4.26 -18.05
CA GLU A 166 4.53 -4.34 -18.74
C GLU A 166 4.50 -3.62 -20.09
N TYR A 167 3.40 -3.72 -20.83
CA TYR A 167 3.21 -2.95 -22.07
C TYR A 167 3.23 -1.44 -21.79
N GLN A 168 2.52 -0.98 -20.75
CA GLN A 168 2.53 0.42 -20.32
C GLN A 168 3.95 0.87 -19.95
N LEU A 169 4.72 0.05 -19.23
CA LEU A 169 6.13 0.35 -18.91
C LEU A 169 6.95 0.59 -20.18
N ALA A 170 6.81 -0.30 -21.18
CA ALA A 170 7.61 -0.28 -22.40
C ALA A 170 7.18 0.80 -23.41
N ASN A 171 5.89 1.14 -23.48
CA ASN A 171 5.34 2.00 -24.53
C ASN A 171 4.78 3.33 -24.01
N GLY A 172 4.58 3.45 -22.70
CA GLY A 172 3.89 4.59 -22.09
C GLY A 172 2.39 4.56 -22.28
N ASP A 173 1.77 5.69 -21.97
CA ASP A 173 0.35 5.96 -22.19
C ASP A 173 0.13 7.46 -22.49
N SER A 174 -1.14 7.87 -22.59
CA SER A 174 -1.53 9.26 -22.83
C SER A 174 -1.05 10.23 -21.73
N SER A 175 -0.82 9.77 -20.51
CA SER A 175 -0.33 10.56 -19.38
C SER A 175 1.16 10.88 -19.50
N ASN A 176 1.95 10.04 -20.17
CA ASN A 176 3.38 10.26 -20.45
C ASN A 176 3.69 10.55 -21.93
N GLY A 177 2.68 10.98 -22.70
CA GLY A 177 2.84 11.29 -24.12
C GLY A 177 3.28 10.11 -24.97
N ASN A 178 2.83 8.90 -24.62
CA ASN A 178 3.17 7.61 -25.25
C ASN A 178 4.68 7.35 -25.29
N LYS A 179 5.35 7.62 -24.16
CA LYS A 179 6.78 7.35 -23.97
C LYS A 179 6.99 6.30 -22.89
N PRO A 180 8.01 5.44 -23.03
CA PRO A 180 8.37 4.46 -22.00
C PRO A 180 8.55 5.13 -20.63
N TYR A 181 8.19 4.40 -19.57
CA TYR A 181 8.41 4.85 -18.20
C TYR A 181 9.78 4.39 -17.68
N ASP A 182 10.34 5.17 -16.75
CA ASP A 182 11.50 4.75 -15.98
C ASP A 182 11.09 3.62 -15.02
N PRO A 183 11.69 2.42 -15.10
CA PRO A 183 11.32 1.29 -14.25
C PRO A 183 11.62 1.54 -12.77
N THR A 184 12.47 2.51 -12.44
CA THR A 184 12.72 2.93 -11.05
C THR A 184 11.60 3.78 -10.45
N LEU A 185 10.67 4.28 -11.29
CA LEU A 185 9.55 5.14 -10.90
C LEU A 185 8.21 4.63 -11.41
N PHE A 186 8.14 3.35 -11.76
CA PHE A 186 6.94 2.71 -12.26
C PHE A 186 6.40 1.72 -11.21
N PRO A 187 5.25 1.97 -10.58
CA PRO A 187 4.78 1.14 -9.48
C PRO A 187 4.32 -0.24 -9.90
N ILE A 188 4.65 -1.21 -9.05
CA ILE A 188 4.12 -2.58 -9.11
C ILE A 188 3.32 -2.94 -7.86
N ILE A 189 3.63 -2.33 -6.71
CA ILE A 189 2.88 -2.46 -5.46
C ILE A 189 2.69 -1.08 -4.86
N SER A 190 1.46 -0.74 -4.49
CA SER A 190 1.12 0.57 -3.93
C SER A 190 0.32 0.46 -2.63
N CYS A 191 0.67 1.28 -1.64
CA CYS A 191 -0.08 1.47 -0.40
C CYS A 191 -0.66 2.88 -0.32
N PHE A 192 -1.99 2.95 -0.36
CA PHE A 192 -2.75 4.20 -0.31
C PHE A 192 -3.25 4.56 1.09
N SER A 193 -3.12 3.67 2.06
CA SER A 193 -3.61 3.87 3.43
C SER A 193 -2.95 5.07 4.14
N HIS A 194 -1.77 5.49 3.67
CA HIS A 194 -1.02 6.64 4.19
C HIS A 194 -1.34 7.98 3.53
N VAL A 195 -2.22 8.00 2.53
CA VAL A 195 -2.55 9.20 1.77
C VAL A 195 -3.27 10.21 2.64
N LYS A 196 -2.79 11.46 2.64
CA LYS A 196 -3.44 12.59 3.29
C LYS A 196 -4.25 13.38 2.28
N LYS A 197 -5.56 13.46 2.51
CA LYS A 197 -6.46 14.32 1.73
C LYS A 197 -6.13 15.78 2.02
N LYS A 198 -5.98 16.59 0.96
CA LYS A 198 -5.89 18.05 1.03
C LYS A 198 -7.07 18.66 0.28
N GLY A 199 -7.40 19.93 0.52
CA GLY A 199 -8.36 20.62 -0.35
C GLY A 199 -7.87 20.61 -1.81
N GLY A 200 -8.77 20.40 -2.77
CA GLY A 200 -8.44 20.31 -4.20
C GLY A 200 -8.62 18.90 -4.78
N SER A 201 -8.09 18.68 -5.99
CA SER A 201 -8.21 17.43 -6.73
C SER A 201 -7.43 16.28 -6.07
N ALA A 202 -8.02 15.08 -6.10
CA ALA A 202 -7.43 13.87 -5.53
C ALA A 202 -6.08 13.49 -6.16
N GLU A 203 -5.82 13.97 -7.38
CA GLU A 203 -4.60 13.74 -8.15
C GLU A 203 -3.33 14.22 -7.43
N HIS A 204 -3.46 15.16 -6.48
CA HIS A 204 -2.33 15.73 -5.72
C HIS A 204 -2.20 15.19 -4.29
N TYR A 205 -3.05 14.26 -3.87
CA TYR A 205 -2.96 13.70 -2.52
C TYR A 205 -1.72 12.81 -2.40
N ALA A 206 -1.11 12.80 -1.21
CA ALA A 206 0.17 12.14 -0.94
C ALA A 206 0.35 11.91 0.58
N PRO A 207 1.28 11.05 1.01
CA PRO A 207 2.05 10.09 0.21
C PRO A 207 1.28 8.82 -0.12
N VAL A 208 1.48 8.31 -1.32
CA VAL A 208 1.38 6.87 -1.62
C VAL A 208 2.76 6.26 -1.45
N LEU A 209 2.84 5.12 -0.76
CA LEU A 209 4.07 4.36 -0.63
C LEU A 209 4.13 3.33 -1.75
N GLN A 210 5.20 3.31 -2.53
CA GLN A 210 5.29 2.50 -3.74
C GLN A 210 6.56 1.66 -3.78
N ILE A 211 6.43 0.46 -4.34
CA ILE A 211 7.53 -0.35 -4.83
C ILE A 211 7.52 -0.25 -6.35
N ALA A 212 8.66 0.14 -6.91
CA ALA A 212 8.87 0.25 -8.34
C ALA A 212 9.13 -1.11 -8.99
N TYR A 213 8.99 -1.17 -10.30
CA TYR A 213 9.32 -2.33 -11.12
C TYR A 213 10.77 -2.79 -10.94
N SER A 214 11.71 -1.85 -10.79
CA SER A 214 13.12 -2.15 -10.47
C SER A 214 13.34 -2.61 -9.01
N GLY A 215 12.29 -2.73 -8.20
CA GLY A 215 12.33 -3.20 -6.81
C GLY A 215 12.67 -2.12 -5.78
N ASN A 216 13.04 -0.90 -6.20
CA ASN A 216 13.31 0.20 -5.30
C ASN A 216 12.03 0.81 -4.72
N PHE A 217 12.16 1.40 -3.53
CA PHE A 217 11.09 2.11 -2.87
C PHE A 217 11.04 3.57 -3.30
N PHE A 218 9.84 4.11 -3.51
CA PHE A 218 9.64 5.55 -3.69
C PHE A 218 8.28 6.00 -3.15
N MET A 219 8.10 7.30 -2.98
CA MET A 219 6.83 7.89 -2.61
C MET A 219 6.32 8.77 -3.75
N SER A 220 5.01 8.77 -3.95
CA SER A 220 4.36 9.53 -5.02
C SER A 220 3.07 10.18 -4.55
N LYS A 221 2.48 10.98 -5.44
CA LYS A 221 1.07 11.35 -5.37
C LYS A 221 0.18 10.14 -5.70
N VAL A 222 -1.13 10.26 -5.44
CA VAL A 222 -2.15 9.24 -5.78
C VAL A 222 -2.05 8.82 -7.24
N ARG A 223 -2.01 9.80 -8.15
CA ARG A 223 -1.59 9.55 -9.53
C ARG A 223 -0.07 9.68 -9.60
N TRP A 224 0.61 8.56 -9.67
CA TRP A 224 2.07 8.49 -9.61
C TRP A 224 2.72 9.15 -10.83
N GLU A 225 2.01 9.20 -11.95
CA GLU A 225 2.39 9.88 -13.20
C GLU A 225 2.59 11.39 -13.00
N TYR A 226 1.95 11.99 -11.97
CA TYR A 226 2.03 13.41 -11.65
C TYR A 226 3.26 13.77 -10.80
N GLY A 227 4.13 12.79 -10.57
CA GLY A 227 5.44 12.95 -9.97
C GLY A 227 5.58 12.38 -8.57
N GLN A 228 6.84 12.25 -8.18
CA GLN A 228 7.26 11.83 -6.85
C GLN A 228 6.84 12.83 -5.78
N TRP A 229 6.73 12.34 -4.55
CA TRP A 229 6.49 13.15 -3.37
C TRP A 229 7.63 12.98 -2.37
N SER A 230 8.16 14.10 -1.88
CA SER A 230 9.09 14.14 -0.75
C SER A 230 8.42 14.91 0.41
N PRO A 231 8.50 14.42 1.66
CA PRO A 231 7.92 15.08 2.84
C PRO A 231 8.40 16.50 3.09
#